data_AF-A0AAW6VIV7-F1
#
_entry.id   AF-A0AAW6VIV7-F1
#
_cell.length_a   1.000
_cell.length_b   1.000
_cell.length_c   1.000
_cell.angle_alpha   90.00
_cell.angle_beta   90.00
_cell.angle_gamma   90.00
#
_symmetry.space_group_name_H-M   'P 1'
#
loop_
_entity.id
_entity.type
_entity.pdbx_description
1 polymer ?
#
loop_
_entity_poly.entity_id
_entity_poly.type
_entity_poly.pdbx_seq_one_letter_code
_entity_poly.pdbx_strand_id
1 'polypeptide(L)' 'MNVNYDLLLPNKILFSLKEIEDLGVIKTDMAKKLIYSGFLEVVKIGNKIHILQKI' A
#
# COMPACT_ATOMS: atom_id res chain seq x y z
N MET A 1 4.78 -17.35 19.39
CA MET A 1 3.45 -16.86 18.98
C MET A 1 3.43 -16.81 17.47
N ASN A 2 2.54 -17.55 16.82
CA ASN A 2 2.36 -17.48 15.37
C ASN A 2 1.43 -16.30 15.10
N VAL A 3 2.00 -15.17 14.67
CA VAL A 3 1.22 -13.97 14.37
C VAL A 3 0.61 -14.18 12.99
N ASN A 4 -0.70 -14.39 12.94
CA ASN A 4 -1.42 -14.57 11.68
C ASN A 4 -1.62 -13.20 11.03
N TYR A 5 -0.80 -12.88 10.03
CA TYR A 5 -0.83 -11.62 9.31
C TYR A 5 -2.10 -11.44 8.47
N ASP A 6 -2.79 -12.53 8.10
CA ASP A 6 -4.07 -12.48 7.40
C ASP A 6 -5.18 -11.87 8.27
N LEU A 7 -5.02 -11.85 9.59
CA LEU A 7 -5.93 -11.17 10.51
C LEU A 7 -5.59 -9.68 10.71
N LEU A 8 -4.37 -9.26 10.34
CA LEU A 8 -3.86 -7.91 10.58
C LEU A 8 -4.08 -6.97 9.39
N LEU A 9 -4.09 -7.51 8.17
CA LEU A 9 -4.32 -6.72 6.96
C LEU A 9 -5.76 -6.91 6.48
N PRO A 10 -6.46 -5.82 6.09
CA PRO A 10 -7.77 -5.94 5.47
C PRO A 10 -7.68 -6.83 4.22
N ASN A 11 -8.68 -7.68 3.98
CA ASN A 11 -8.83 -8.47 2.73
C ASN A 11 -9.18 -7.54 1.55
N LYS A 12 -8.22 -6.72 1.13
CA LYS A 12 -8.35 -5.73 0.08
C LYS A 12 -7.13 -5.81 -0.84
N ILE A 13 -7.37 -5.97 -2.13
CA ILE A 13 -6.30 -6.15 -3.13
C ILE A 13 -5.58 -4.81 -3.44
N LEU A 14 -6.29 -3.69 -3.28
CA LEU A 14 -5.82 -2.35 -3.62
C LEU A 14 -5.94 -1.41 -2.43
N PHE A 15 -4.82 -0.81 -2.05
CA PHE A 15 -4.75 0.18 -0.98
C PHE A 15 -4.36 1.54 -1.54
N SER A 16 -5.09 2.58 -1.15
CA SER A 16 -4.67 3.95 -1.44
C SER A 16 -3.49 4.35 -0.54
N LEU A 17 -2.71 5.34 -0.97
CA LEU A 17 -1.57 5.84 -0.19
C LEU A 17 -1.97 6.28 1.23
N LYS A 18 -3.16 6.87 1.37
CA LYS A 18 -3.68 7.32 2.67
C LYS A 18 -4.00 6.13 3.58
N GLU A 19 -4.63 5.09 3.05
CA GLU A 19 -4.93 3.87 3.82
C GLU A 19 -3.65 3.19 4.32
N ILE A 20 -2.57 3.20 3.52
CA ILE A 20 -1.29 2.59 3.90
C ILE A 20 -0.59 3.40 5.00
N GLU A 21 -0.72 4.72 4.95
CA GLU A 21 -0.24 5.61 6.00
C GLU A 21 -1.04 5.43 7.29
N ASP A 22 -2.38 5.29 7.19
CA ASP A 22 -3.26 5.02 8.33
C ASP A 22 -2.97 3.64 8.97
N LEU A 23 -2.56 2.65 8.16
CA LEU A 23 -2.08 1.34 8.64
C LEU A 23 -0.69 1.42 9.31
N GLY A 24 0.00 2.56 9.24
CA GLY A 24 1.32 2.76 9.84
C GLY A 24 2.46 2.06 9.11
N VAL A 25 2.24 1.61 7.87
CA VAL A 25 3.24 0.86 7.09
C VAL A 25 4.28 1.80 6.49
N ILE A 26 3.84 2.87 5.81
CA ILE A 26 4.72 3.84 5.17
C ILE A 26 4.01 5.19 5.02
N LYS A 27 4.74 6.28 5.26
CA LYS A 27 4.23 7.64 5.04
C LYS A 27 3.98 7.91 3.56
N THR A 28 2.94 8.69 3.26
CA THR A 28 2.55 9.00 1.88
C THR A 28 3.71 9.61 1.06
N ASP A 29 4.52 10.49 1.66
CA ASP A 29 5.65 11.11 0.97
C ASP A 29 6.76 10.10 0.59
N MET A 30 7.02 9.13 1.46
CA MET A 30 8.00 8.09 1.20
C MET A 30 7.48 7.11 0.14
N ALA A 31 6.19 6.73 0.22
CA ALA A 31 5.56 5.89 -0.79
C ALA A 31 5.64 6.53 -2.18
N LYS A 32 5.36 7.84 -2.30
CA LYS A 32 5.57 8.58 -3.56
C LYS A 32 7.00 8.51 -4.07
N LYS A 33 8.00 8.70 -3.20
CA LYS A 33 9.42 8.59 -3.59
C LYS A 33 9.74 7.19 -4.13
N LEU A 34 9.26 6.15 -3.45
CA LEU A 34 9.48 4.76 -3.86
C LEU A 34 8.85 4.44 -5.22
N ILE A 35 7.64 4.96 -5.45
CA ILE A 35 6.95 4.87 -6.75
C ILE A 35 7.78 5.55 -7.85
N TYR A 36 8.25 6.77 -7.63
CA TYR A 36 9.08 7.48 -8.60
C TYR A 36 10.40 6.77 -8.90
N SER A 37 10.98 6.13 -7.89
CA SER A 37 12.20 5.32 -8.04
C SER A 37 11.95 3.93 -8.64
N GLY A 38 10.69 3.55 -8.92
CA GLY A 38 10.34 2.26 -9.53
C GLY A 38 10.37 1.06 -8.59
N PHE A 39 10.54 1.27 -7.27
CA PHE A 39 10.58 0.19 -6.27
C PHE A 39 9.19 -0.30 -5.85
N LEU A 40 8.14 0.44 -6.21
CA LEU A 40 6.78 0.16 -5.76
C LEU A 40 5.83 0.14 -6.96
N GLU A 41 5.25 -1.04 -7.21
CA GLU A 41 4.26 -1.24 -8.26
C GLU A 41 2.92 -0.63 -7.84
N VAL A 42 2.41 0.27 -8.68
CA VAL A 42 1.17 1.00 -8.42
C VAL A 42 0.26 1.00 -9.63
N VAL A 43 -1.04 1.09 -9.35
CA VAL A 43 -2.09 1.24 -10.36
C VAL A 43 -2.77 2.58 -10.16
N LYS A 44 -2.88 3.36 -11.23
CA LYS A 44 -3.64 4.60 -11.24
C LYS A 44 -5.09 4.29 -11.59
N ILE A 45 -6.01 4.60 -10.69
CA ILE A 45 -7.46 4.47 -10.91
C ILE A 45 -8.07 5.87 -10.82
N GLY A 46 -8.54 6.39 -11.96
CA GLY A 46 -8.95 7.79 -12.07
C GLY A 46 -7.80 8.75 -11.75
N ASN A 47 -8.00 9.63 -10.77
CA ASN A 47 -6.97 10.57 -10.31
C ASN A 47 -6.19 10.09 -9.06
N LYS A 48 -6.42 8.86 -8.58
CA LYS A 48 -5.80 8.33 -7.36
C LYS A 48 -4.83 7.19 -7.68
N ILE A 49 -3.74 7.14 -6.91
CA ILE A 49 -2.72 6.08 -6.97
C ILE A 49 -3.04 5.03 -5.91
N HIS A 50 -3.01 3.77 -6.30
CA HIS A 50 -3.23 2.62 -5.43
C HIS A 50 -2.03 1.68 -5.52
N ILE A 51 -1.64 1.14 -4.37
CA ILE A 51 -0.63 0.09 -4.24
C ILE A 51 -1.36 -1.25 -4.28
N LEU A 52 -0.83 -2.16 -5.11
CA LEU A 52 -1.36 -3.51 -5.24
C LEU A 52 -0.71 -4.40 -4.19
N GLN A 53 -1.51 -5.14 -3.43
CA GLN A 53 -1.00 -6.26 -2.66
C GLN A 53 -0.80 -7.43 -3.63
N LYS A 54 0.45 -7.88 -3.80
CA LYS A 54 0.75 -9.07 -4.59
C LYS A 54 0.35 -10.30 -3.79
N ILE A 55 -0.58 -11.09 -4.34
CA ILE A 55 -1.03 -12.39 -3.80
C ILE A 55 0.08 -13.42 -3.99
#